data_AF-A0A8C0X133-F1
#
_entry.id   AF-A0A8C0X133-F1
#
_cell.length_a   1.000
_cell.length_b   1.000
_cell.length_c   1.000
_cell.angle_alpha   90.00
_cell.angle_beta   90.00
_cell.angle_gamma   90.00
#
_symmetry.space_group_name_H-M   'P 1'
#
loop_
_entity.id
_entity.type
_entity.pdbx_description
1 polymer ?
#
loop_
_entity_poly.entity_id
_entity_poly.type
_entity_poly.pdbx_seq_one_letter_code
_entity_poly.pdbx_strand_id
1 'polypeptide(L)'
;MRRASRDYSKYLRGSDEMGSCGSGAPHESPLHPAPPAPAAAPPSHAASRSMFVALLGLGLGQVVCSVALFLYFRAQMDPNRISEESTHCIYRILRPHENADLQDTTLESEDTKLIPDSCRRIKQAFQGAVQKELQHMVGSQHIRAEKVMMEASWLNQRGKTETQPFAHLTINATNIPSGSHKVSLSSWYHDRGWAKISNMTLRNGKLMVNQDGFYYLYANICFRHHETSGDLATEYLQLMVYVTKTSIKIPSSHTLMKGGSTKYWSGTSEFHFYSINVGGFFKLRSGEEISIEVSNPSLLDPDQDATYFGAFKVGDID
;
A
#
# COMPACT_ATOMS: atom_id res chain seq x y z
N MET A 1 -0.58 -31.91 -11.93
CA MET A 1 -1.69 -32.66 -12.57
C MET A 1 -2.96 -32.48 -11.73
N ARG A 2 -4.07 -32.14 -12.41
CA ARG A 2 -5.50 -32.16 -12.00
C ARG A 2 -5.96 -31.25 -10.84
N ARG A 3 -6.49 -30.09 -11.26
CA ARG A 3 -7.65 -29.41 -10.64
C ARG A 3 -8.91 -30.26 -10.86
N ALA A 4 -9.81 -30.32 -9.89
CA ALA A 4 -11.21 -30.69 -10.11
C ALA A 4 -12.11 -29.72 -9.33
N SER A 5 -12.98 -29.06 -10.09
CA SER A 5 -14.07 -28.18 -9.68
C SER A 5 -15.22 -28.99 -9.09
N ARG A 6 -15.96 -28.43 -8.13
CA ARG A 6 -17.23 -28.98 -7.61
C ARG A 6 -18.34 -27.96 -7.85
N ASP A 7 -19.24 -28.29 -8.77
CA ASP A 7 -20.53 -27.65 -8.96
C ASP A 7 -21.58 -28.33 -8.06
N TYR A 8 -22.48 -27.54 -7.46
CA TYR A 8 -23.66 -28.00 -6.74
C TYR A 8 -24.87 -27.19 -7.22
N SER A 9 -25.65 -27.77 -8.12
CA SER A 9 -26.97 -27.26 -8.51
C SER A 9 -27.90 -28.44 -8.82
N LYS A 10 -28.73 -28.80 -7.83
CA LYS A 10 -29.94 -29.64 -7.95
C LYS A 10 -30.86 -29.32 -6.76
N TYR A 11 -32.14 -29.70 -6.89
CA TYR A 11 -33.32 -29.36 -6.08
C TYR A 11 -34.01 -28.09 -6.65
N LEU A 12 -35.24 -28.11 -7.18
CA LEU A 12 -36.40 -28.98 -6.98
C LEU A 12 -37.25 -29.07 -8.26
N ARG A 13 -37.82 -30.26 -8.53
CA ARG A 13 -38.88 -30.51 -9.50
C ARG A 13 -39.93 -31.38 -8.81
N GLY A 14 -41.19 -31.02 -9.01
CA GLY A 14 -42.39 -31.82 -8.75
C GLY A 14 -43.58 -30.88 -8.65
N SER A 15 -44.81 -31.20 -9.00
CA SER A 15 -45.48 -32.27 -9.75
C SER A 15 -46.93 -31.81 -9.76
N ASP A 16 -47.73 -32.00 -10.81
CA ASP A 16 -49.19 -32.10 -10.66
C ASP A 16 -49.81 -32.82 -11.87
N GLU A 17 -50.69 -33.78 -11.55
CA GLU A 17 -51.47 -34.71 -12.38
C GLU A 17 -52.81 -34.09 -12.88
N MET A 18 -53.23 -34.31 -14.13
CA MET A 18 -54.25 -35.27 -14.63
C MET A 18 -55.74 -34.91 -14.41
N GLY A 19 -56.55 -34.86 -15.49
CA GLY A 19 -58.03 -34.87 -15.38
C GLY A 19 -58.89 -34.53 -16.62
N SER A 20 -59.27 -35.58 -17.37
CA SER A 20 -60.59 -35.91 -17.97
C SER A 20 -61.36 -35.04 -19.02
N CYS A 21 -62.10 -35.79 -19.86
CA CYS A 21 -62.88 -35.47 -21.08
C CYS A 21 -64.22 -34.72 -20.91
N GLY A 22 -64.75 -34.14 -22.01
CA GLY A 22 -66.20 -33.91 -22.19
C GLY A 22 -66.59 -32.91 -23.30
N SER A 23 -67.42 -33.35 -24.25
CA SER A 23 -67.89 -32.67 -25.47
C SER A 23 -68.89 -31.52 -25.27
N GLY A 24 -68.89 -30.53 -26.18
CA GLY A 24 -70.01 -29.59 -26.39
C GLY A 24 -69.67 -28.46 -27.38
N ALA A 25 -70.53 -28.24 -28.38
CA ALA A 25 -70.56 -27.07 -29.30
C ALA A 25 -72.05 -26.67 -29.49
N PRO A 26 -72.43 -25.53 -30.12
CA PRO A 26 -71.67 -24.34 -30.57
C PRO A 26 -72.31 -23.00 -30.12
N HIS A 27 -71.65 -21.84 -30.31
CA HIS A 27 -72.34 -20.54 -30.47
C HIS A 27 -71.51 -19.54 -31.30
N GLU A 28 -72.23 -18.71 -32.07
CA GLU A 28 -71.83 -17.85 -33.20
C GLU A 28 -70.81 -16.72 -32.95
N SER A 29 -69.93 -16.50 -33.97
CA SER A 29 -69.38 -15.28 -34.62
C SER A 29 -69.47 -13.87 -33.97
N PRO A 30 -68.59 -12.87 -34.28
CA PRO A 30 -67.94 -12.67 -35.59
C PRO A 30 -66.45 -12.23 -35.63
N LEU A 31 -65.93 -12.37 -36.85
CA LEU A 31 -64.63 -12.00 -37.45
C LEU A 31 -63.95 -10.71 -36.93
N HIS A 32 -62.71 -10.85 -36.47
CA HIS A 32 -61.72 -9.76 -36.41
C HIS A 32 -60.50 -10.09 -37.28
N PRO A 33 -59.90 -9.10 -37.97
CA PRO A 33 -58.87 -9.32 -39.00
C PRO A 33 -57.51 -9.74 -38.43
N ALA A 34 -56.77 -10.53 -39.22
CA ALA A 34 -55.48 -11.11 -38.87
C ALA A 34 -54.38 -10.06 -38.59
N PRO A 35 -53.45 -10.33 -37.65
CA PRO A 35 -52.30 -9.46 -37.38
C PRO A 35 -51.20 -9.62 -38.46
N PRO A 36 -50.41 -8.56 -38.74
CA PRO A 36 -49.38 -8.57 -39.78
C PRO A 36 -48.14 -9.40 -39.40
N ALA A 37 -47.46 -9.95 -40.41
CA ALA A 37 -46.28 -10.81 -40.30
C ALA A 37 -45.07 -10.14 -39.61
N PRO A 38 -44.22 -10.90 -38.89
CA PRO A 38 -43.07 -10.35 -38.19
C PRO A 38 -41.94 -9.92 -39.14
N ALA A 39 -41.34 -8.78 -38.83
CA ALA A 39 -40.24 -8.15 -39.55
C ALA A 39 -38.95 -9.00 -39.57
N ALA A 40 -38.22 -8.91 -40.69
CA ALA A 40 -36.98 -9.63 -40.96
C ALA A 40 -35.88 -9.37 -39.91
N ALA A 41 -35.13 -10.42 -39.57
CA ALA A 41 -33.96 -10.37 -38.70
C ALA A 41 -32.81 -9.56 -39.32
N PRO A 42 -32.00 -8.83 -38.51
CA PRO A 42 -30.86 -8.08 -39.02
C PRO A 42 -29.71 -9.02 -39.44
N PRO A 43 -28.88 -8.64 -40.43
CA PRO A 43 -27.81 -9.49 -40.94
C PRO A 43 -26.66 -9.61 -39.93
N SER A 44 -26.13 -10.82 -39.79
CA SER A 44 -24.91 -11.12 -39.03
C SER A 44 -23.70 -10.50 -39.73
N HIS A 45 -22.88 -9.75 -38.99
CA HIS A 45 -21.61 -9.23 -39.48
C HIS A 45 -20.62 -10.38 -39.70
N ALA A 46 -20.52 -10.86 -40.94
CA ALA A 46 -19.39 -11.65 -41.38
C ALA A 46 -18.15 -10.77 -41.36
N ALA A 47 -17.32 -10.87 -40.32
CA ALA A 47 -16.03 -10.22 -40.28
C ALA A 47 -15.23 -10.64 -41.52
N SER A 48 -14.89 -9.66 -42.36
CA SER A 48 -14.15 -9.85 -43.60
C SER A 48 -12.90 -10.68 -43.35
N ARG A 49 -12.64 -11.69 -44.18
CA ARG A 49 -11.42 -12.54 -44.12
C ARG A 49 -10.14 -11.71 -44.02
N SER A 50 -10.16 -10.48 -44.55
CA SER A 50 -9.09 -9.49 -44.44
C SER A 50 -8.77 -9.08 -43.00
N MET A 51 -9.79 -8.90 -42.15
CA MET A 51 -9.63 -8.52 -40.74
C MET A 51 -9.00 -9.64 -39.91
N PHE A 52 -9.36 -10.90 -40.18
CA PHE A 52 -8.74 -12.05 -39.53
C PHE A 52 -7.26 -12.19 -39.91
N VAL A 53 -6.92 -11.98 -41.18
CA VAL A 53 -5.51 -12.01 -41.63
C VAL A 53 -4.71 -10.87 -40.99
N ALA A 54 -5.29 -9.68 -40.86
CA ALA A 54 -4.64 -8.55 -40.18
C ALA A 54 -4.37 -8.84 -38.69
N LEU A 55 -5.36 -9.42 -37.98
CA LEU A 55 -5.21 -9.78 -36.56
C LEU A 55 -4.17 -10.90 -36.36
N LEU A 56 -4.12 -11.89 -37.26
CA LEU A 56 -3.08 -12.92 -37.25
C LEU A 56 -1.69 -12.33 -37.50
N GLY A 57 -1.57 -11.38 -38.43
CA GLY A 57 -0.32 -10.67 -38.70
C GLY A 57 0.17 -9.87 -37.49
N LEU A 58 -0.73 -9.12 -36.83
CA LEU A 58 -0.41 -8.38 -35.60
C LEU A 58 -0.01 -9.31 -34.45
N GLY A 59 -0.72 -10.42 -34.28
CA GLY A 59 -0.38 -11.43 -33.27
C GLY A 59 0.99 -12.05 -33.50
N LEU A 60 1.30 -12.45 -34.74
CA LEU A 60 2.62 -12.98 -35.10
C LEU A 60 3.73 -11.94 -34.90
N GLY A 61 3.50 -10.70 -35.32
CA GLY A 61 4.45 -9.61 -35.10
C GLY A 61 4.74 -9.36 -33.62
N GLN A 62 3.73 -9.38 -32.77
CA GLN A 62 3.90 -9.21 -31.32
C GLN A 62 4.69 -10.37 -30.68
N VAL A 63 4.47 -11.61 -31.11
CA VAL A 63 5.23 -12.76 -30.63
C VAL A 63 6.70 -12.64 -31.05
N VAL A 64 6.96 -12.30 -32.32
CA VAL A 64 8.34 -12.12 -32.82
C VAL A 64 9.06 -10.99 -32.08
N CYS A 65 8.42 -9.83 -31.89
CA CYS A 65 8.99 -8.72 -31.13
C CYS A 65 9.26 -9.11 -29.67
N SER A 66 8.34 -9.83 -29.02
CA SER A 66 8.51 -10.25 -27.62
C SER A 66 9.66 -11.24 -27.47
N VAL A 67 9.80 -12.20 -28.40
CA VAL A 67 10.92 -13.14 -28.41
C VAL A 67 12.24 -12.44 -28.69
N ALA A 68 12.28 -11.51 -29.65
CA ALA A 68 13.47 -10.73 -29.96
C ALA A 68 13.92 -9.88 -28.76
N LEU A 69 12.99 -9.19 -28.09
CA LEU A 69 13.28 -8.44 -26.87
C LEU A 69 13.73 -9.37 -25.74
N PHE A 70 13.10 -10.52 -25.55
CA PHE A 70 13.51 -11.50 -24.55
C PHE A 70 14.94 -12.01 -24.79
N LEU A 71 15.28 -12.35 -26.04
CA LEU A 71 16.64 -12.78 -26.41
C LEU A 71 17.65 -11.65 -26.28
N TYR A 72 17.28 -10.42 -26.65
CA TYR A 72 18.10 -9.23 -26.44
C TYR A 72 18.40 -9.01 -24.95
N PHE A 73 17.36 -9.02 -24.11
CA PHE A 73 17.52 -8.88 -22.66
C PHE A 73 18.27 -10.07 -22.06
N ARG A 74 18.09 -11.30 -22.56
CA ARG A 74 18.88 -12.46 -22.12
C ARG A 74 20.35 -12.35 -22.50
N ALA A 75 20.67 -11.84 -23.68
CA ALA A 75 22.04 -11.59 -24.10
C ALA A 75 22.68 -10.42 -23.35
N GLN A 76 21.89 -9.40 -22.99
CA GLN A 76 22.36 -8.26 -22.22
C GLN A 76 22.46 -8.55 -20.71
N MET A 77 21.57 -9.40 -20.19
CA MET A 77 21.56 -9.93 -18.82
C MET A 77 22.16 -11.34 -18.73
N ASP A 78 23.11 -11.69 -19.60
CA ASP A 78 23.82 -12.96 -19.50
C ASP A 78 24.52 -13.00 -18.13
N PRO A 79 24.11 -13.89 -17.20
CA PRO A 79 24.71 -13.98 -15.87
C PRO A 79 26.21 -14.28 -15.92
N ASN A 80 26.68 -14.87 -17.04
CA ASN A 80 28.08 -15.20 -17.27
C ASN A 80 28.92 -14.02 -17.77
N ARG A 81 28.30 -12.88 -18.13
CA ARG A 81 29.02 -11.65 -18.52
C ARG A 81 29.45 -10.81 -17.32
N ILE A 82 28.84 -11.05 -16.16
CA ILE A 82 29.37 -10.60 -14.88
C ILE A 82 30.38 -11.66 -14.47
N SER A 83 31.63 -11.46 -14.90
CA SER A 83 32.76 -12.28 -14.42
C SER A 83 32.67 -12.36 -12.90
N GLU A 84 32.90 -13.54 -12.34
CA GLU A 84 32.92 -13.84 -10.90
C GLU A 84 33.86 -12.87 -10.13
N GLU A 85 34.81 -12.25 -10.85
CA GLU A 85 35.71 -11.20 -10.38
C GLU A 85 35.02 -9.84 -10.12
N SER A 86 33.98 -9.51 -10.88
CA SER A 86 33.27 -8.20 -10.82
C SER A 86 32.30 -8.09 -9.64
N THR A 87 31.62 -9.18 -9.28
CA THR A 87 30.80 -9.26 -8.06
C THR A 87 31.68 -9.16 -6.82
N HIS A 88 32.81 -9.85 -6.79
CA HIS A 88 33.76 -9.77 -5.68
C HIS A 88 34.28 -8.33 -5.47
N CYS A 89 34.54 -7.59 -6.55
CA CYS A 89 34.91 -6.19 -6.50
C CYS A 89 33.81 -5.27 -5.93
N ILE A 90 32.57 -5.44 -6.37
CA ILE A 90 31.43 -4.65 -5.89
C ILE A 90 31.19 -4.91 -4.40
N TYR A 91 31.24 -6.17 -3.95
CA TYR A 91 31.12 -6.50 -2.53
C TYR A 91 32.23 -5.90 -1.67
N ARG A 92 33.47 -5.82 -2.19
CA ARG A 92 34.60 -5.21 -1.47
C ARG A 92 34.50 -3.68 -1.42
N ILE A 93 33.94 -3.04 -2.45
CA ILE A 93 33.71 -1.58 -2.50
C ILE A 93 32.53 -1.17 -1.60
N LEU A 94 31.49 -2.01 -1.51
CA LEU A 94 30.26 -1.71 -0.76
C LEU A 94 30.27 -2.22 0.69
N ARG A 95 31.32 -2.93 1.14
CA ARG A 95 31.40 -3.38 2.53
C ARG A 95 31.48 -2.16 3.45
N PRO A 96 30.53 -1.98 4.38
CA PRO A 96 30.57 -0.87 5.33
C PRO A 96 31.87 -0.91 6.12
N HIS A 97 32.54 0.24 6.23
CA HIS A 97 33.65 0.39 7.16
C HIS A 97 33.07 0.35 8.58
N GLU A 98 33.01 -0.84 9.17
CA GLU A 98 32.65 -1.01 10.57
C GLU A 98 33.78 -0.38 11.41
N ASN A 99 33.44 0.71 12.09
CA ASN A 99 34.27 1.51 13.00
C ASN A 99 35.41 2.32 12.35
N ALA A 100 35.11 3.56 11.94
CA ALA A 100 36.07 4.65 11.99
C ALA A 100 35.51 5.72 12.94
N ASP A 101 35.84 5.54 14.21
CA ASP A 101 35.82 6.60 15.20
C ASP A 101 36.84 7.69 14.80
N LEU A 102 36.55 8.89 15.27
CA LEU A 102 37.23 10.14 14.98
C LEU A 102 38.71 10.09 15.41
N GLN A 103 39.65 9.92 14.47
CA GLN A 103 40.93 10.62 14.51
C GLN A 103 41.71 10.52 13.19
N ASP A 104 42.10 11.69 12.71
CA ASP A 104 43.14 11.90 11.72
C ASP A 104 44.46 11.36 12.28
N THR A 105 44.97 10.28 11.68
CA THR A 105 46.40 9.97 11.64
C THR A 105 46.66 8.87 10.62
N THR A 106 47.47 9.23 9.62
CA THR A 106 48.31 8.36 8.80
C THR A 106 48.59 6.99 9.41
N LEU A 107 48.00 5.95 8.84
CA LEU A 107 48.51 4.58 8.86
C LEU A 107 48.04 3.91 7.57
N GLU A 108 48.91 3.91 6.56
CA GLU A 108 48.74 3.08 5.38
C GLU A 108 48.74 1.61 5.83
N SER A 109 47.54 1.05 5.99
CA SER A 109 47.37 -0.38 6.22
C SER A 109 47.70 -1.13 4.93
N GLU A 110 48.60 -2.08 5.10
CA GLU A 110 49.33 -2.89 4.16
C GLU A 110 48.45 -3.87 3.34
N ASP A 111 47.39 -3.38 2.68
CA ASP A 111 46.47 -4.20 1.86
C ASP A 111 46.32 -3.63 0.43
N THR A 112 47.35 -2.92 -0.03
CA THR A 112 47.46 -2.35 -1.39
C THR A 112 48.33 -3.24 -2.29
N LYS A 113 48.08 -4.56 -2.29
CA LYS A 113 48.63 -5.45 -3.32
C LYS A 113 47.52 -6.25 -3.99
N LEU A 114 47.35 -5.94 -5.29
CA LEU A 114 46.53 -6.62 -6.28
C LEU A 114 45.02 -6.35 -6.19
N ILE A 115 44.63 -5.09 -6.35
CA ILE A 115 43.32 -4.76 -6.91
C ILE A 115 43.44 -4.87 -8.44
N PRO A 116 42.70 -5.78 -9.11
CA PRO A 116 42.71 -5.88 -10.57
C PRO A 116 42.32 -4.56 -11.24
N ASP A 117 42.90 -4.24 -12.39
CA ASP A 117 42.63 -2.97 -13.09
C ASP A 117 41.16 -2.80 -13.50
N SER A 118 40.41 -3.90 -13.63
CA SER A 118 38.95 -3.91 -13.80
C SER A 118 38.22 -3.30 -12.59
N CYS A 119 38.65 -3.67 -11.39
CA CYS A 119 38.12 -3.20 -10.11
C CYS A 119 38.41 -1.71 -9.86
N ARG A 120 39.60 -1.26 -10.27
CA ARG A 120 40.03 0.15 -10.19
C ARG A 120 39.10 1.06 -11.00
N ARG A 121 38.73 0.63 -12.22
CA ARG A 121 37.80 1.38 -13.08
C ARG A 121 36.41 1.48 -12.47
N ILE A 122 35.92 0.39 -11.87
CA ILE A 122 34.61 0.37 -11.18
C ILE A 122 34.62 1.33 -9.98
N LYS A 123 35.67 1.31 -9.15
CA LYS A 123 35.83 2.24 -8.02
C LYS A 123 35.81 3.70 -8.48
N GLN A 124 36.55 4.02 -9.55
CA GLN A 124 36.60 5.38 -10.10
C GLN A 124 35.26 5.82 -10.68
N ALA A 125 34.56 4.94 -11.41
CA ALA A 125 33.24 5.23 -11.97
C ALA A 125 32.19 5.44 -10.86
N PHE A 126 32.22 4.62 -9.81
CA PHE A 126 31.35 4.75 -8.65
C PHE A 126 31.62 6.06 -7.89
N GLN A 127 32.88 6.38 -7.60
CA GLN A 127 33.25 7.64 -6.96
C GLN A 127 32.83 8.86 -7.81
N GLY A 128 33.00 8.79 -9.13
CA GLY A 128 32.53 9.83 -10.05
C GLY A 128 31.00 10.01 -10.03
N ALA A 129 30.24 8.91 -9.98
CA ALA A 129 28.78 8.95 -9.88
C ALA A 129 28.31 9.52 -8.54
N VAL A 130 28.91 9.09 -7.43
CA VAL A 130 28.62 9.62 -6.09
C VAL A 130 28.94 11.11 -6.01
N GLN A 131 30.10 11.54 -6.54
CA GLN A 131 30.49 12.95 -6.57
C GLN A 131 29.51 13.80 -7.40
N LYS A 132 29.04 13.26 -8.53
CA LYS A 132 28.06 13.94 -9.39
C LYS A 132 26.70 14.09 -8.71
N GLU A 133 26.25 13.07 -7.98
CA GLU A 133 25.03 13.16 -7.15
C GLU A 133 25.23 14.11 -5.97
N LEU A 134 26.41 14.13 -5.34
CA LEU A 134 26.73 15.08 -4.26
C LEU A 134 26.70 16.52 -4.78
N GLN A 135 27.26 16.78 -5.95
CA GLN A 135 27.19 18.09 -6.61
C GLN A 135 25.76 18.48 -7.00
N HIS A 136 24.94 17.53 -7.44
CA HIS A 136 23.53 17.76 -7.72
C HIS A 136 22.73 18.08 -6.44
N MET A 137 23.06 17.42 -5.32
CA MET A 137 22.49 17.75 -4.00
C MET A 137 22.94 19.13 -3.50
N VAL A 138 24.22 19.49 -3.62
CA VAL A 138 24.75 20.80 -3.19
C VAL A 138 24.24 21.95 -4.08
N GLY A 139 24.14 21.73 -5.39
CA GLY A 139 23.57 22.70 -6.34
C GLY A 139 22.06 22.91 -6.15
N SER A 140 21.32 21.84 -5.85
CA SER A 140 19.89 21.90 -5.51
C SER A 140 19.66 22.56 -4.13
N GLN A 141 20.60 22.41 -3.19
CA GLN A 141 20.55 23.10 -1.90
C GLN A 141 20.77 24.61 -2.01
N HIS A 142 21.62 25.11 -2.93
CA HIS A 142 21.78 26.56 -3.13
C HIS A 142 20.52 27.21 -3.72
N ILE A 143 19.86 26.57 -4.70
CA ILE A 143 18.58 27.07 -5.26
C ILE A 143 17.45 26.98 -4.23
N ARG A 144 17.47 25.98 -3.34
CA ARG A 144 16.49 25.84 -2.25
C ARG A 144 16.73 26.83 -1.10
N ALA A 145 17.98 27.16 -0.77
CA ALA A 145 18.31 28.10 0.30
C ALA A 145 17.88 29.53 -0.04
N GLU A 146 18.07 30.00 -1.27
CA GLU A 146 17.58 31.31 -1.71
C GLU A 146 16.05 31.38 -1.74
N LYS A 147 15.38 30.31 -2.19
CA LYS A 147 13.91 30.24 -2.21
C LYS A 147 13.32 30.20 -0.78
N VAL A 148 13.95 29.49 0.14
CA VAL A 148 13.56 29.42 1.56
C VAL A 148 13.80 30.76 2.28
N MET A 149 14.87 31.50 1.95
CA MET A 149 15.11 32.83 2.54
C MET A 149 14.12 33.89 2.06
N MET A 150 13.69 33.83 0.79
CA MET A 150 12.68 34.74 0.26
C MET A 150 11.29 34.41 0.82
N GLU A 151 10.95 33.14 1.01
CA GLU A 151 9.67 32.66 1.54
C GLU A 151 9.53 32.84 3.07
N ALA A 152 10.64 32.76 3.81
CA ALA A 152 10.69 33.13 5.24
C ALA A 152 10.45 34.64 5.48
N SER A 153 10.76 35.49 4.51
CA SER A 153 10.50 36.94 4.58
C SER A 153 9.01 37.28 4.42
N TRP A 154 8.26 36.53 3.61
CA TRP A 154 6.81 36.69 3.45
C TRP A 154 6.01 36.15 4.66
N LEU A 155 6.50 35.09 5.32
CA LEU A 155 5.85 34.49 6.50
C LEU A 155 5.91 35.37 7.76
N ASN A 156 6.81 36.35 7.82
CA ASN A 156 6.97 37.22 8.99
C ASN A 156 6.03 38.44 8.99
N GLN A 157 5.21 38.64 7.94
CA GLN A 157 4.35 39.82 7.80
C GLN A 157 2.83 39.56 7.95
N ARG A 158 2.39 38.37 8.38
CA ARG A 158 0.98 38.15 8.75
C ARG A 158 0.84 37.91 10.25
N GLY A 159 0.32 38.94 10.93
CA GLY A 159 -0.05 38.90 12.33
C GLY A 159 -1.00 37.74 12.66
N LYS A 160 -0.77 37.17 13.85
CA LYS A 160 -1.29 35.90 14.40
C LYS A 160 -0.73 34.68 13.68
N THR A 161 0.35 34.12 14.22
CA THR A 161 0.85 32.77 13.88
C THR A 161 -0.25 31.75 14.16
N GLU A 162 -1.08 31.48 13.17
CA GLU A 162 -1.96 30.32 13.19
C GLU A 162 -1.04 29.10 13.17
N THR A 163 -0.96 28.38 14.29
CA THR A 163 -0.06 27.24 14.44
C THR A 163 -0.42 26.17 13.41
N GLN A 164 0.56 25.73 12.62
CA GLN A 164 0.38 24.68 11.61
C GLN A 164 -0.26 23.43 12.27
N PRO A 165 -1.35 22.88 11.69
CA PRO A 165 -1.99 21.70 12.24
C PRO A 165 -1.11 20.44 12.18
N PHE A 166 -0.94 19.78 13.31
CA PHE A 166 -0.32 18.46 13.39
C PHE A 166 -0.76 17.69 14.64
N ALA A 167 -0.58 16.37 14.60
CA ALA A 167 -0.75 15.49 15.73
C ALA A 167 0.21 14.30 15.63
N HIS A 168 0.76 13.89 16.77
CA HIS A 168 1.38 12.61 17.00
C HIS A 168 0.72 12.03 18.25
N LEU A 169 0.09 10.87 18.11
CA LEU A 169 -0.73 10.25 19.13
C LEU A 169 -0.21 8.85 19.42
N THR A 170 0.09 8.57 20.69
CA THR A 170 0.64 7.28 21.13
C THR A 170 -0.42 6.48 21.87
N ILE A 171 -0.37 5.16 21.78
CA ILE A 171 -1.41 4.29 22.35
C ILE A 171 -1.54 4.51 23.86
N ASN A 172 -2.78 4.51 24.36
CA ASN A 172 -3.00 4.45 25.80
C ASN A 172 -3.05 2.99 26.28
N ALA A 173 -1.94 2.53 26.84
CA ALA A 173 -1.78 1.18 27.39
C ALA A 173 -2.86 0.77 28.42
N THR A 174 -3.45 1.72 29.15
CA THR A 174 -4.45 1.38 30.20
C THR A 174 -5.79 0.93 29.64
N ASN A 175 -6.08 1.21 28.36
CA ASN A 175 -7.39 1.04 27.74
C ASN A 175 -7.30 0.33 26.37
N ILE A 176 -6.36 -0.60 26.22
CA ILE A 176 -6.29 -1.44 25.02
C ILE A 176 -7.43 -2.48 25.06
N PRO A 177 -8.27 -2.58 24.01
CA PRO A 177 -9.34 -3.59 23.99
C PRO A 177 -8.80 -5.01 24.04
N SER A 178 -9.42 -5.86 24.85
CA SER A 178 -9.13 -7.30 24.86
C SER A 178 -9.80 -8.02 23.69
N GLY A 179 -9.33 -9.24 23.41
CA GLY A 179 -9.88 -10.11 22.36
C GLY A 179 -9.12 -10.06 21.03
N SER A 180 -9.62 -10.83 20.07
CA SER A 180 -8.98 -11.06 18.76
C SER A 180 -9.72 -10.41 17.58
N HIS A 181 -10.94 -9.93 17.80
CA HIS A 181 -11.74 -9.30 16.75
C HIS A 181 -11.22 -7.92 16.35
N LYS A 182 -11.56 -7.50 15.13
CA LYS A 182 -11.21 -6.16 14.63
C LYS A 182 -11.96 -5.10 15.44
N VAL A 183 -11.24 -4.09 15.94
CA VAL A 183 -11.80 -2.98 16.73
C VAL A 183 -11.26 -1.64 16.28
N SER A 184 -12.00 -0.56 16.55
CA SER A 184 -11.51 0.81 16.46
C SER A 184 -10.85 1.20 17.79
N LEU A 185 -9.61 1.67 17.74
CA LEU A 185 -8.84 2.08 18.91
C LEU A 185 -9.28 3.48 19.35
N SER A 186 -9.86 3.57 20.55
CA SER A 186 -10.50 4.79 21.04
C SER A 186 -9.70 5.54 22.13
N SER A 187 -8.53 5.03 22.54
CA SER A 187 -7.75 5.62 23.63
C SER A 187 -6.30 5.88 23.21
N TRP A 188 -5.94 7.17 23.17
CA TRP A 188 -4.63 7.67 22.75
C TRP A 188 -4.20 8.82 23.64
N TYR A 189 -2.89 8.93 23.88
CA TYR A 189 -2.30 10.11 24.49
C TYR A 189 -2.05 11.20 23.45
N HIS A 190 -2.09 12.46 23.91
CA HIS A 190 -1.86 13.65 23.06
C HIS A 190 -1.04 14.75 23.76
N ASP A 191 -0.69 14.56 25.03
CA ASP A 191 -0.15 15.58 25.94
C ASP A 191 1.03 15.10 26.81
N ARG A 192 1.60 13.92 26.51
CA ARG A 192 2.68 13.31 27.30
C ARG A 192 3.63 12.49 26.44
N GLY A 193 4.86 12.33 26.92
CA GLY A 193 5.90 11.61 26.19
C GLY A 193 6.14 12.26 24.83
N TRP A 194 6.10 11.48 23.76
CA TRP A 194 6.20 12.00 22.39
C TRP A 194 4.86 12.45 21.81
N ALA A 195 3.75 12.17 22.49
CA ALA A 195 2.43 12.57 22.03
C ALA A 195 2.25 14.08 22.11
N LYS A 196 1.81 14.68 21.01
CA LYS A 196 1.63 16.11 20.88
C LYS A 196 0.55 16.41 19.85
N ILE A 197 -0.26 17.44 20.12
CA ILE A 197 -1.28 17.91 19.19
C ILE A 197 -1.26 19.43 19.09
N SER A 198 -1.50 19.96 17.89
CA SER A 198 -1.54 21.39 17.59
C SER A 198 -2.57 21.65 16.50
N ASN A 199 -3.51 22.55 16.75
CA ASN A 199 -4.57 22.95 15.81
C ASN A 199 -5.34 21.76 15.17
N MET A 200 -5.49 20.69 15.96
CA MET A 200 -6.32 19.51 15.69
C MET A 200 -6.93 19.07 17.03
N THR A 201 -7.96 18.23 17.01
CA THR A 201 -8.66 17.84 18.25
C THR A 201 -8.77 16.32 18.37
N LEU A 202 -8.37 15.75 19.51
CA LEU A 202 -8.63 14.34 19.80
C LEU A 202 -9.97 14.21 20.54
N ARG A 203 -10.94 13.48 19.98
CA ARG A 203 -12.25 13.23 20.60
C ARG A 203 -12.66 11.78 20.40
N ASN A 204 -12.95 11.07 21.49
CA ASN A 204 -13.34 9.65 21.48
C ASN A 204 -12.36 8.76 20.69
N GLY A 205 -11.07 9.08 20.80
CA GLY A 205 -9.97 8.40 20.09
C GLY A 205 -9.89 8.67 18.59
N LYS A 206 -10.68 9.62 18.08
CA LYS A 206 -10.59 10.09 16.71
C LYS A 206 -9.88 11.44 16.64
N LEU A 207 -8.96 11.56 15.69
CA LEU A 207 -8.28 12.80 15.40
C LEU A 207 -9.13 13.64 14.44
N MET A 208 -9.76 14.68 14.95
CA MET A 208 -10.57 15.62 14.18
C MET A 208 -9.68 16.72 13.58
N VAL A 209 -9.86 16.93 12.29
CA VAL A 209 -9.23 18.00 11.52
C VAL A 209 -9.99 19.31 11.79
N ASN A 210 -9.28 20.37 12.18
CA ASN A 210 -9.89 21.68 12.45
C ASN A 210 -9.75 22.65 11.26
N GLN A 211 -8.80 22.42 10.35
CA GLN A 211 -8.50 23.29 9.22
C GLN A 211 -8.49 22.48 7.90
N ASP A 212 -9.05 23.06 6.85
CA ASP A 212 -9.00 22.47 5.50
C ASP A 212 -7.55 22.40 4.99
N GLY A 213 -7.17 21.30 4.35
CA GLY A 213 -5.81 21.14 3.81
C GLY A 213 -5.49 19.77 3.22
N PHE A 214 -4.30 19.68 2.63
CA PHE A 214 -3.64 18.41 2.35
C PHE A 214 -2.82 17.99 3.57
N TYR A 215 -3.03 16.77 4.04
CA TYR A 215 -2.38 16.21 5.21
C TYR A 215 -1.58 14.97 4.81
N TYR A 216 -0.38 14.84 5.35
CA TYR A 216 0.29 13.56 5.41
C TYR A 216 -0.18 12.83 6.67
N LEU A 217 -0.79 11.66 6.49
CA LEU A 217 -1.21 10.76 7.56
C LEU A 217 -0.22 9.61 7.66
N TYR A 218 0.06 9.15 8.88
CA TYR A 218 0.89 7.98 9.13
C TYR A 218 0.41 7.20 10.36
N ALA A 219 0.71 5.90 10.38
CA ALA A 219 0.49 5.03 11.53
C ALA A 219 1.57 3.95 11.60
N ASN A 220 2.08 3.68 12.80
CA ASN A 220 2.95 2.57 13.11
C ASN A 220 2.27 1.72 14.19
N ILE A 221 2.02 0.45 13.90
CA ILE A 221 1.32 -0.48 14.80
C ILE A 221 2.20 -1.70 15.00
N CYS A 222 2.57 -1.97 16.25
CA CYS A 222 3.34 -3.14 16.61
C CYS A 222 2.44 -4.16 17.30
N PHE A 223 2.59 -5.42 16.88
CA PHE A 223 2.00 -6.58 17.53
C PHE A 223 3.11 -7.39 18.17
N ARG A 224 2.89 -7.86 19.39
CA ARG A 224 3.80 -8.75 20.10
C ARG A 224 3.07 -9.84 20.87
N HIS A 225 3.74 -10.96 21.06
CA HIS A 225 3.26 -12.05 21.90
C HIS A 225 4.46 -12.68 22.61
N HIS A 226 4.30 -12.98 23.89
CA HIS A 226 5.25 -13.72 24.69
C HIS A 226 4.52 -14.93 25.27
N GLU A 227 5.16 -16.09 25.33
CA GLU A 227 4.55 -17.34 25.81
C GLU A 227 3.96 -17.24 27.22
N THR A 228 4.53 -16.39 28.08
CA THR A 228 4.02 -16.15 29.45
C THR A 228 2.66 -15.47 29.48
N SER A 229 2.19 -14.91 28.35
CA SER A 229 0.86 -14.34 28.20
C SER A 229 -0.21 -15.41 27.92
N GLY A 230 0.17 -16.69 27.87
CA GLY A 230 -0.69 -17.83 27.56
C GLY A 230 -0.75 -18.15 26.07
N ASP A 231 -1.40 -19.25 25.71
CA ASP A 231 -1.46 -19.70 24.32
C ASP A 231 -2.33 -18.79 23.44
N LEU A 232 -1.93 -18.64 22.17
CA LEU A 232 -2.76 -17.98 21.15
C LEU A 232 -3.98 -18.84 20.82
N ALA A 233 -5.14 -18.19 20.62
CA ALA A 233 -6.36 -18.88 20.17
C ALA A 233 -6.20 -19.54 18.79
N THR A 234 -5.29 -19.03 17.96
CA THR A 234 -4.87 -19.61 16.68
C THR A 234 -3.47 -19.12 16.34
N GLU A 235 -2.63 -20.00 15.82
CA GLU A 235 -1.26 -19.65 15.37
C GLU A 235 -1.28 -18.89 14.03
N TYR A 236 -2.34 -19.05 13.24
CA TYR A 236 -2.54 -18.31 11.98
C TYR A 236 -3.28 -17.00 12.25
N LEU A 237 -2.52 -15.92 12.31
CA LEU A 237 -3.01 -14.59 12.64
C LEU A 237 -3.07 -13.71 11.40
N GLN A 238 -4.12 -12.91 11.30
CA GLN A 238 -4.15 -11.79 10.36
C GLN A 238 -3.89 -10.50 11.16
N LEU A 239 -2.71 -9.90 11.01
CA LEU A 239 -2.29 -8.71 11.74
C LEU A 239 -2.37 -7.51 10.80
N MET A 240 -3.39 -6.67 11.00
CA MET A 240 -3.80 -5.63 10.06
C MET A 240 -4.07 -4.32 10.78
N VAL A 241 -3.76 -3.22 10.08
CA VAL A 241 -4.16 -1.85 10.44
C VAL A 241 -4.98 -1.24 9.31
N TYR A 242 -5.97 -0.44 9.68
CA TYR A 242 -6.79 0.35 8.78
C TYR A 242 -6.83 1.78 9.32
N VAL A 243 -6.47 2.74 8.49
CA VAL A 243 -6.64 4.17 8.79
C VAL A 243 -7.93 4.60 8.12
N THR A 244 -8.94 4.93 8.92
CA THR A 244 -10.29 5.22 8.45
C THR A 244 -10.63 6.69 8.66
N LYS A 245 -11.47 7.21 7.76
CA LYS A 245 -12.01 8.57 7.79
C LYS A 245 -13.51 8.50 7.96
N THR A 246 -14.02 9.18 8.98
CA THR A 246 -15.45 9.46 9.15
C THR A 246 -15.70 10.97 9.06
N SER A 247 -16.95 11.36 8.82
CA SER A 247 -17.37 12.75 8.93
C SER A 247 -18.47 12.87 9.97
N ILE A 248 -18.46 13.95 10.75
CA ILE A 248 -19.55 14.25 11.68
C ILE A 248 -20.89 14.44 10.92
N LYS A 249 -20.82 14.84 9.64
CA LYS A 249 -22.00 15.13 8.80
C LYS A 249 -22.61 13.91 8.13
N ILE A 250 -21.81 12.87 7.87
CA ILE A 250 -22.22 11.70 7.08
C ILE A 250 -21.78 10.43 7.82
N PRO A 251 -22.70 9.50 8.12
CA PRO A 251 -22.40 8.29 8.91
C PRO A 251 -21.56 7.23 8.16
N SER A 252 -20.90 7.58 7.06
CA SER A 252 -20.04 6.66 6.30
C SER A 252 -18.58 6.72 6.76
N SER A 253 -18.00 5.56 7.00
CA SER A 253 -16.58 5.37 7.26
C SER A 253 -15.88 4.87 6.00
N HIS A 254 -14.76 5.47 5.64
CA HIS A 254 -13.96 5.09 4.47
C HIS A 254 -12.54 4.74 4.89
N THR A 255 -12.02 3.61 4.42
CA THR A 255 -10.60 3.27 4.62
C THR A 255 -9.73 4.10 3.68
N LEU A 256 -8.81 4.89 4.24
CA LEU A 256 -7.82 5.66 3.50
C LEU A 256 -6.56 4.83 3.21
N MET A 257 -6.10 4.08 4.21
CA MET A 257 -4.91 3.23 4.13
C MET A 257 -5.17 1.90 4.83
N LYS A 258 -4.50 0.86 4.34
CA LYS A 258 -4.54 -0.48 4.90
C LYS A 258 -3.14 -1.08 4.82
N GLY A 259 -2.71 -1.73 5.90
CA GLY A 259 -1.44 -2.43 5.96
C GLY A 259 -1.56 -3.71 6.78
N GLY A 260 -0.60 -4.61 6.61
CA GLY A 260 -0.51 -5.81 7.43
C GLY A 260 -0.15 -7.07 6.66
N SER A 261 -0.16 -8.19 7.38
CA SER A 261 0.22 -9.48 6.86
C SER A 261 -0.43 -10.61 7.66
N THR A 262 -0.57 -11.77 7.02
CA THR A 262 -0.84 -13.02 7.71
C THR A 262 0.45 -13.56 8.31
N LYS A 263 0.43 -13.93 9.59
CA LYS A 263 1.57 -14.50 10.30
C LYS A 263 1.22 -15.88 10.85
N TYR A 264 2.22 -16.73 10.91
CA TYR A 264 2.19 -17.99 11.63
C TYR A 264 3.08 -17.84 12.86
N TRP A 265 2.48 -17.75 14.04
CA TRP A 265 3.16 -17.62 15.32
C TRP A 265 3.01 -18.93 16.08
N SER A 266 3.95 -19.86 15.85
CA SER A 266 3.97 -21.16 16.52
C SER A 266 4.47 -21.04 17.95
N GLY A 267 3.93 -21.86 18.85
CA GLY A 267 4.38 -21.95 20.25
C GLY A 267 5.82 -22.47 20.45
N THR A 268 6.60 -22.64 19.38
CA THR A 268 8.02 -23.05 19.45
C THR A 268 8.97 -21.89 19.69
N SER A 269 8.51 -20.65 19.51
CA SER A 269 9.28 -19.44 19.80
C SER A 269 8.70 -18.78 21.03
N GLU A 270 9.54 -18.43 22.00
CA GLU A 270 9.11 -17.79 23.26
C GLU A 270 8.49 -16.40 23.01
N PHE A 271 8.95 -15.72 21.95
CA PHE A 271 8.51 -14.37 21.61
C PHE A 271 8.24 -14.21 20.11
N HIS A 272 7.23 -13.41 19.79
CA HIS A 272 6.87 -12.99 18.45
C HIS A 272 6.65 -11.48 18.38
N PHE A 273 7.04 -10.88 17.26
CA PHE A 273 6.89 -9.46 17.00
C PHE A 273 6.58 -9.19 15.52
N TYR A 274 5.74 -8.20 15.24
CA TYR A 274 5.47 -7.71 13.91
C TYR A 274 5.02 -6.24 13.91
N SER A 275 5.73 -5.39 13.17
CA SER A 275 5.38 -3.98 12.99
C SER A 275 4.78 -3.71 11.61
N ILE A 276 3.77 -2.85 11.57
CA ILE A 276 3.15 -2.35 10.35
C ILE A 276 3.29 -0.83 10.31
N ASN A 277 3.82 -0.30 9.21
CA ASN A 277 3.85 1.13 8.97
C ASN A 277 3.07 1.45 7.69
N VAL A 278 2.18 2.45 7.76
CA VAL A 278 1.46 2.99 6.60
C VAL A 278 1.51 4.51 6.63
N GLY A 279 1.58 5.13 5.46
CA GLY A 279 1.52 6.58 5.33
C GLY A 279 1.11 7.04 3.94
N GLY A 280 0.52 8.23 3.85
CA GLY A 280 -0.01 8.76 2.59
C GLY A 280 -0.54 10.18 2.69
N PHE A 281 -0.73 10.82 1.53
CA PHE A 281 -1.23 12.18 1.42
C PHE A 281 -2.73 12.20 1.11
N PHE A 282 -3.49 12.96 1.89
CA PHE A 282 -4.95 13.02 1.78
C PHE A 282 -5.46 14.45 1.87
N LYS A 283 -6.44 14.78 1.04
CA LYS A 283 -7.24 16.00 1.19
C LYS A 283 -8.22 15.79 2.34
N LEU A 284 -8.14 16.62 3.38
CA LEU A 284 -9.03 16.59 4.53
C LEU A 284 -9.70 17.94 4.73
N ARG A 285 -10.96 17.91 5.17
CA ARG A 285 -11.74 19.09 5.51
C ARG A 285 -11.98 19.16 7.01
N SER A 286 -12.21 20.37 7.50
CA SER A 286 -12.61 20.63 8.88
C SER A 286 -13.85 19.81 9.25
N GLY A 287 -13.77 19.13 10.39
CA GLY A 287 -14.80 18.22 10.90
C GLY A 287 -14.74 16.79 10.36
N GLU A 288 -13.77 16.46 9.52
CA GLU A 288 -13.43 15.06 9.22
C GLU A 288 -12.58 14.47 10.35
N GLU A 289 -12.80 13.21 10.66
CA GLU A 289 -12.22 12.49 11.78
C GLU A 289 -11.44 11.28 11.29
N ILE A 290 -10.21 11.13 11.76
CA ILE A 290 -9.34 9.99 11.47
C ILE A 290 -9.35 9.02 12.66
N SER A 291 -9.51 7.73 12.39
CA SER A 291 -9.43 6.66 13.38
C SER A 291 -8.58 5.50 12.90
N ILE A 292 -8.08 4.72 13.85
CA ILE A 292 -7.29 3.52 13.60
C ILE A 292 -8.11 2.30 13.99
N GLU A 293 -8.28 1.37 13.05
CA GLU A 293 -8.81 0.04 13.35
C GLU A 293 -7.69 -1.00 13.23
N VAL A 294 -7.69 -1.98 14.13
CA VAL A 294 -6.71 -3.09 14.12
C VAL A 294 -7.42 -4.41 14.29
N SER A 295 -6.85 -5.48 13.74
CA SER A 295 -7.16 -6.85 14.16
C SER A 295 -6.35 -7.23 15.39
N ASN A 296 -6.82 -8.20 16.18
CA ASN A 296 -6.10 -8.72 17.36
C ASN A 296 -5.57 -7.63 18.32
N PRO A 297 -6.44 -6.77 18.88
CA PRO A 297 -6.02 -5.66 19.74
C PRO A 297 -5.30 -6.12 21.01
N SER A 298 -5.60 -7.32 21.52
CA SER A 298 -4.89 -7.91 22.67
C SER A 298 -3.40 -8.18 22.44
N LEU A 299 -2.95 -8.20 21.18
CA LEU A 299 -1.56 -8.40 20.80
C LEU A 299 -0.82 -7.07 20.58
N LEU A 300 -1.45 -5.91 20.77
CA LEU A 300 -0.78 -4.63 20.56
C LEU A 300 0.36 -4.42 21.56
N ASP A 301 1.45 -3.86 21.05
CA ASP A 301 2.53 -3.36 21.88
C ASP A 301 2.11 -2.02 22.52
N PRO A 302 2.05 -1.92 23.87
CA PRO A 302 1.61 -0.72 24.57
C PRO A 302 2.64 0.43 24.56
N ASP A 303 3.85 0.21 24.07
CA ASP A 303 4.90 1.21 24.14
C ASP A 303 4.69 2.36 23.15
N GLN A 304 5.06 3.58 23.58
CA GLN A 304 4.79 4.82 22.83
C GLN A 304 5.58 4.92 21.52
N ASP A 305 6.72 4.23 21.43
CA ASP A 305 7.60 4.11 20.27
C ASP A 305 7.21 2.96 19.34
N ALA A 306 6.29 2.10 19.78
CA ALA A 306 5.82 0.95 19.04
C ALA A 306 4.47 1.24 18.35
N THR A 307 3.48 1.74 19.08
CA THR A 307 2.11 1.92 18.57
C THR A 307 1.66 3.38 18.63
N TYR A 308 1.61 4.03 17.47
CA TYR A 308 1.26 5.43 17.33
C TYR A 308 0.66 5.77 15.95
N PHE A 309 -0.02 6.89 15.84
CA PHE A 309 -0.42 7.47 14.56
C PHE A 309 -0.39 8.98 14.59
N GLY A 310 -0.35 9.61 13.43
CA GLY A 310 -0.29 11.06 13.37
C GLY A 310 -0.62 11.64 12.01
N ALA A 311 -0.64 12.97 12.00
CA ALA A 311 -0.96 13.78 10.85
C ALA A 311 -0.20 15.10 10.91
N PHE A 312 0.14 15.69 9.76
CA PHE A 312 0.52 17.10 9.69
C PHE A 312 0.06 17.70 8.37
N LYS A 313 -0.35 18.96 8.41
CA LYS A 313 -0.79 19.71 7.22
C LYS A 313 0.43 20.09 6.37
N VAL A 314 0.35 19.78 5.08
CA VAL A 314 1.41 19.99 4.08
C VAL A 314 1.11 21.18 3.19
N GLY A 315 -0.17 21.48 2.95
CA GLY A 315 -0.59 22.62 2.14
C GLY A 315 -2.08 22.90 2.26
N ASP A 316 -2.48 24.08 1.78
CA ASP A 316 -3.88 24.48 1.68
C ASP A 316 -4.61 23.78 0.53
N ILE A 317 -5.93 23.76 0.59
CA ILE A 317 -6.77 23.39 -0.54
C ILE A 317 -7.01 24.68 -1.31
N ASP A 318 -6.51 24.76 -2.55
CA ASP A 318 -6.76 25.90 -3.47
C ASP A 318 -8.26 26.26 -3.58
#